data_AF-A0A9Q3KTI1-F1
#
_entry.id   AF-A0A9Q3KTI1-F1
#
_cell.length_a   1.000
_cell.length_b   1.000
_cell.length_c   1.000
_cell.angle_alpha   90.00
_cell.angle_beta   90.00
_cell.angle_gamma   90.00
#
_symmetry.space_group_name_H-M   'P 1'
#
loop_
_entity.id
_entity.type
_entity.pdbx_description
1 polymer ?
#
loop_
_entity_poly.entity_id
_entity_poly.type
_entity_poly.pdbx_seq_one_letter_code
_entity_poly.pdbx_strand_id
1 'polypeptide(L)'
;MKTKANGGKGYTAGSSFMTEVVIDNKPTKTLLEPGAFCSCAGKSFLKTCVLNFEDQLLPIDGIKFNSASNPMKALGIFETNVIFPHINGNLRITVEFFVMENCSSTHFILGNDYLIIQITVNKVSPVNLELEKFKSEQLNEAEISLHLTDKQENELSSLLYDHRGAFASDKEPLGAIIGHEVDIILNIERPYPPLLRRPAYPASPKSREALEIHIKELLDLGVIRKVGHNEEVEITTPVIVAWHNGKSRMVGDFRALNTYTVPDRYPIPKI
;
A
#
# COMPACT_ATOMS: atom_id res chain seq x y z
N MET A 1 -27.52 24.40 -0.04
CA MET A 1 -26.59 24.23 1.10
C MET A 1 -25.91 25.58 1.34
N LYS A 2 -26.16 26.25 2.47
CA LYS A 2 -25.61 27.58 2.80
C LYS A 2 -24.52 27.42 3.86
N THR A 3 -23.29 27.23 3.41
CA THR A 3 -22.08 27.37 4.23
C THR A 3 -21.18 28.39 3.53
N LYS A 4 -20.91 29.51 4.20
CA LYS A 4 -20.01 30.56 3.70
C LYS A 4 -18.59 30.03 3.84
N ALA A 5 -18.05 29.43 2.78
CA ALA A 5 -16.62 29.16 2.72
C ALA A 5 -15.87 30.50 2.50
N ASN A 6 -14.91 30.79 3.39
CA ASN A 6 -14.01 31.92 3.26
C ASN A 6 -12.57 31.41 3.15
N GLY A 7 -11.89 31.88 2.10
CA GLY A 7 -10.60 31.42 1.60
C GLY A 7 -10.74 30.78 0.21
N GLY A 8 -10.51 31.56 -0.86
CA GLY A 8 -10.44 31.11 -2.25
C GLY A 8 -11.68 30.39 -2.79
N LYS A 9 -12.65 31.13 -3.35
CA LYS A 9 -13.93 30.61 -3.90
C LYS A 9 -13.81 29.70 -5.15
N GLY A 10 -12.67 29.04 -5.37
CA GLY A 10 -12.47 28.15 -6.52
C GLY A 10 -13.52 27.02 -6.62
N TYR A 11 -14.03 26.56 -5.47
CA TYR A 11 -15.08 25.53 -5.39
C TYR A 11 -16.42 25.93 -6.04
N THR A 12 -16.67 27.21 -6.31
CA THR A 12 -17.88 27.65 -7.03
C THR A 12 -17.72 27.64 -8.56
N ALA A 13 -16.51 27.40 -9.07
CA ALA A 13 -16.23 27.43 -10.51
C ALA A 13 -16.43 26.07 -11.20
N GLY A 14 -16.40 24.96 -10.45
CA GLY A 14 -16.54 23.61 -10.98
C GLY A 14 -18.00 23.22 -11.22
N SER A 15 -18.54 23.51 -12.40
CA SER A 15 -19.86 23.03 -12.84
C SER A 15 -19.79 21.97 -13.95
N SER A 16 -18.63 21.81 -14.58
CA SER A 16 -18.37 20.83 -15.65
C SER A 16 -16.88 20.46 -15.68
N PHE A 17 -16.53 19.42 -16.43
CA PHE A 17 -15.14 19.07 -16.74
C PHE A 17 -14.50 19.95 -17.81
N MET A 18 -15.24 20.96 -18.32
CA MET A 18 -14.73 21.93 -19.27
C MET A 18 -14.19 23.14 -18.53
N THR A 19 -12.97 23.55 -18.88
CA THR A 19 -12.32 24.74 -18.35
C THR A 19 -11.72 25.59 -19.46
N GLU A 20 -11.41 26.84 -19.15
CA GLU A 20 -10.69 27.75 -20.04
C GLU A 20 -9.27 27.93 -19.52
N VAL A 21 -8.30 27.54 -20.35
CA VAL A 21 -6.87 27.71 -20.10
C VAL A 21 -6.31 28.75 -21.04
N VAL A 22 -5.13 29.28 -20.76
CA VAL A 22 -4.40 30.13 -21.70
C VAL A 22 -3.28 29.32 -22.33
N ILE A 23 -3.33 29.21 -23.67
CA ILE A 23 -2.31 28.58 -24.52
C ILE A 23 -1.93 29.63 -25.57
N ASP A 24 -0.64 29.87 -25.79
CA ASP A 24 -0.13 30.93 -26.69
C ASP A 24 -0.79 32.30 -26.48
N ASN A 25 -0.96 32.68 -25.20
CA ASN A 25 -1.63 33.93 -24.79
C ASN A 25 -3.10 34.07 -25.24
N LYS A 26 -3.75 32.98 -25.65
CA LYS A 26 -5.16 32.94 -26.03
C LYS A 26 -5.98 32.08 -25.06
N PRO A 27 -7.13 32.57 -24.56
CA PRO A 27 -8.10 31.74 -23.87
C PRO A 27 -8.58 30.62 -24.79
N THR A 28 -8.42 29.39 -24.35
CA THR A 28 -8.69 28.19 -25.13
C THR A 28 -9.42 27.20 -24.25
N LYS A 29 -10.48 26.60 -24.79
CA LYS A 29 -11.26 25.64 -24.03
C LYS A 29 -10.57 24.27 -23.98
N THR A 30 -10.55 23.68 -22.80
CA THR A 30 -9.91 22.39 -22.51
C THR A 30 -10.84 21.52 -21.67
N LEU A 31 -11.02 20.28 -22.12
CA LEU A 31 -11.73 19.25 -21.40
C LEU A 31 -10.76 18.47 -20.51
N LEU A 32 -11.08 18.36 -19.22
CA LEU A 32 -10.38 17.50 -18.27
C LEU A 32 -11.05 16.11 -18.32
N GLU A 33 -10.49 15.18 -19.09
CA GLU A 33 -11.15 13.92 -19.43
C GLU A 33 -10.46 12.72 -18.77
N PRO A 34 -10.96 12.23 -17.61
CA PRO A 34 -10.39 11.05 -16.96
C PRO A 34 -10.60 9.76 -17.79
N GLY A 35 -11.47 9.75 -18.79
CA GLY A 35 -11.61 8.66 -19.76
C GLY A 35 -10.55 8.65 -20.85
N ALA A 36 -9.72 9.70 -20.96
CA ALA A 36 -8.65 9.77 -21.94
C ALA A 36 -7.32 9.29 -21.34
N PHE A 37 -6.70 8.29 -21.96
CA PHE A 37 -5.39 7.79 -21.52
C PHE A 37 -4.28 8.84 -21.65
N CYS A 38 -4.32 9.63 -22.72
CA CYS A 38 -3.33 10.66 -23.01
C CYS A 38 -3.99 12.00 -23.41
N SER A 39 -3.23 13.07 -23.28
CA SER A 39 -3.61 14.41 -23.71
C SER A 39 -3.51 14.52 -25.23
N CYS A 40 -4.55 15.06 -25.85
CA CYS A 40 -4.63 15.12 -27.31
C CYS A 40 -5.43 16.32 -27.80
N ALA A 41 -5.25 16.65 -29.08
CA ALA A 41 -5.97 17.71 -29.77
C ALA A 41 -6.23 17.33 -31.23
N GLY A 42 -7.36 17.78 -31.77
CA GLY A 42 -7.68 17.59 -33.18
C GLY A 42 -6.90 18.54 -34.09
N LYS A 43 -6.37 18.03 -35.21
CA LYS A 43 -5.66 18.83 -36.22
C LYS A 43 -6.46 20.07 -36.64
N SER A 44 -7.74 19.88 -36.97
CA SER A 44 -8.61 20.97 -37.43
C SER A 44 -8.83 22.03 -36.36
N PHE A 45 -8.88 21.64 -35.09
CA PHE A 45 -9.01 22.56 -33.97
C PHE A 45 -7.71 23.33 -33.72
N LEU A 46 -6.55 22.65 -33.73
CA LEU A 46 -5.25 23.28 -33.53
C LEU A 46 -5.00 24.41 -34.53
N LYS A 47 -5.38 24.21 -35.80
CA LYS A 47 -5.33 25.25 -36.85
C LYS A 47 -6.05 26.55 -36.48
N THR A 48 -7.07 26.49 -35.63
CA THR A 48 -7.88 27.66 -35.23
C THR A 48 -7.27 28.44 -34.07
N CYS A 49 -6.48 27.79 -33.21
CA CYS A 49 -5.96 28.40 -31.98
C CYS A 49 -4.45 28.67 -32.05
N VAL A 50 -3.67 27.79 -32.68
CA VAL A 50 -2.20 27.86 -32.78
C VAL A 50 -1.78 28.05 -34.24
N LEU A 51 -1.08 29.14 -34.53
CA LEU A 51 -0.52 29.39 -35.86
C LEU A 51 0.71 28.49 -36.10
N ASN A 52 0.81 27.90 -37.29
CA ASN A 52 1.97 27.11 -37.73
C ASN A 52 2.38 26.01 -36.73
N PHE A 53 1.41 25.34 -36.09
CA PHE A 53 1.71 24.24 -35.17
C PHE A 53 2.36 23.06 -35.91
N GLU A 54 2.10 22.91 -37.22
CA GLU A 54 2.67 21.83 -38.03
C GLU A 54 4.21 21.85 -38.04
N ASP A 55 4.82 23.04 -38.00
CA ASP A 55 6.28 23.21 -37.97
C ASP A 55 6.88 22.85 -36.60
N GLN A 56 6.03 22.75 -35.57
CA GLN A 56 6.40 22.46 -34.18
C GLN A 56 6.14 21.00 -33.79
N LEU A 57 5.64 20.19 -34.73
CA LEU A 57 5.33 18.78 -34.45
C LEU A 57 6.60 17.96 -34.30
N LEU A 58 6.73 17.33 -33.13
CA LEU A 58 7.72 16.31 -32.90
C LEU A 58 7.25 14.98 -33.53
N PRO A 59 8.18 14.18 -34.10
CA PRO A 59 7.85 12.91 -34.72
C PRO A 59 7.33 11.90 -33.70
N ILE A 60 6.47 11.00 -34.15
CA ILE A 60 5.93 9.89 -33.37
C ILE A 60 6.17 8.58 -34.11
N ASP A 61 6.57 7.53 -33.41
CA ASP A 61 6.75 6.20 -34.00
C ASP A 61 6.12 5.10 -33.12
N GLY A 62 5.54 4.09 -33.77
CA GLY A 62 5.08 2.86 -33.11
C GLY A 62 3.82 2.92 -32.25
N ILE A 63 3.17 4.08 -32.07
CA ILE A 63 1.99 4.20 -31.17
C ILE A 63 0.67 4.10 -31.93
N LYS A 64 -0.23 3.21 -31.46
CA LYS A 64 -1.60 3.07 -31.97
C LYS A 64 -2.59 3.64 -30.97
N PHE A 65 -3.45 4.55 -31.43
CA PHE A 65 -4.50 5.14 -30.62
C PHE A 65 -5.87 4.63 -31.07
N ASN A 66 -6.78 4.47 -30.11
CA ASN A 66 -8.18 4.13 -30.37
C ASN A 66 -9.07 5.09 -29.58
N SER A 67 -10.11 5.59 -30.25
CA SER A 67 -11.28 6.14 -29.56
C SER A 67 -12.26 5.00 -29.24
N ALA A 68 -13.32 5.28 -28.48
CA ALA A 68 -14.34 4.29 -28.12
C ALA A 68 -14.98 3.57 -29.33
N SER A 69 -14.88 4.12 -30.54
CA SER A 69 -15.55 3.56 -31.73
C SER A 69 -14.66 3.41 -32.95
N ASN A 70 -13.48 4.05 -33.01
CA ASN A 70 -12.64 4.07 -34.21
C ASN A 70 -11.14 4.20 -33.88
N PRO A 71 -10.25 3.63 -34.72
CA PRO A 71 -8.81 3.88 -34.64
C PRO A 71 -8.50 5.35 -34.94
N MET A 72 -7.52 5.89 -34.21
CA MET A 72 -7.10 7.29 -34.29
C MET A 72 -5.69 7.37 -34.88
N LYS A 73 -5.49 8.27 -35.83
CA LYS A 73 -4.19 8.50 -36.49
C LYS A 73 -3.53 9.74 -35.88
N ALA A 74 -2.42 9.52 -35.18
CA ALA A 74 -1.57 10.59 -34.66
C ALA A 74 -0.64 11.11 -35.77
N LEU A 75 -0.46 12.43 -35.81
CA LEU A 75 0.42 13.13 -36.75
C LEU A 75 1.77 13.49 -36.14
N GLY A 76 1.81 13.65 -34.82
CA GLY A 76 2.98 14.07 -34.06
C GLY A 76 2.59 14.53 -32.66
N ILE A 77 3.58 14.98 -31.91
CA ILE A 77 3.41 15.55 -30.57
C ILE A 77 3.57 17.07 -30.66
N PHE A 78 2.61 17.80 -30.11
CA PHE A 78 2.65 19.25 -29.96
C PHE A 78 2.87 19.59 -28.48
N GLU A 79 4.06 20.08 -28.14
CA GLU A 79 4.40 20.53 -26.79
C GLU A 79 4.07 22.02 -26.63
N THR A 80 3.32 22.38 -25.58
CA THR A 80 3.02 23.80 -25.29
C THR A 80 2.83 24.07 -23.80
N ASN A 81 2.94 25.33 -23.42
CA ASN A 81 2.65 25.78 -22.05
C ASN A 81 1.16 26.06 -21.89
N VAL A 82 0.52 25.30 -21.00
CA VAL A 82 -0.88 25.46 -20.60
C VAL A 82 -0.93 26.20 -19.26
N ILE A 83 -1.63 27.33 -19.25
CA ILE A 83 -1.79 28.16 -18.06
C ILE A 83 -3.22 28.06 -17.57
N PHE A 84 -3.42 27.59 -16.35
CA PHE A 84 -4.70 27.57 -15.64
C PHE A 84 -4.84 28.85 -14.82
N PRO A 85 -5.71 29.79 -15.20
CA PRO A 85 -5.93 31.00 -14.43
C PRO A 85 -6.55 30.67 -13.07
N HIS A 86 -5.99 31.22 -11.99
CA HIS A 86 -6.55 31.05 -10.66
C HIS A 86 -6.35 32.31 -9.82
N ILE A 87 -7.32 32.60 -8.95
CA ILE A 87 -7.40 33.84 -8.16
C ILE A 87 -6.19 34.08 -7.25
N ASN A 88 -5.48 33.02 -6.86
CA ASN A 88 -4.31 33.08 -5.97
C ASN A 88 -2.97 32.93 -6.73
N GLY A 89 -2.99 33.02 -8.06
CA GLY A 89 -1.84 32.79 -8.91
C GLY A 89 -2.10 31.68 -9.93
N ASN A 90 -1.59 31.86 -11.15
CA ASN A 90 -1.83 30.93 -12.25
C ASN A 90 -0.97 29.67 -12.10
N LEU A 91 -1.56 28.50 -12.33
CA LEU A 91 -0.81 27.25 -12.49
C LEU A 91 -0.31 27.17 -13.94
N ARG A 92 0.98 26.91 -14.12
CA ARG A 92 1.61 26.79 -15.44
C ARG A 92 2.22 25.40 -15.58
N ILE A 93 1.87 24.69 -16.65
CA ILE A 93 2.41 23.37 -16.96
C ILE A 93 2.79 23.28 -18.43
N THR A 94 3.86 22.55 -18.72
CA THR A 94 4.22 22.18 -20.09
C THR A 94 3.55 20.84 -20.40
N VAL A 95 2.76 20.80 -21.47
CA VAL A 95 1.93 19.65 -21.84
C VAL A 95 2.26 19.19 -23.24
N GLU A 96 2.43 17.89 -23.41
CA GLU A 96 2.56 17.20 -24.68
C GLU A 96 1.19 16.72 -25.16
N PHE A 97 0.71 17.28 -26.27
CA PHE A 97 -0.54 16.86 -26.90
C PHE A 97 -0.28 16.02 -28.14
N PHE A 98 -0.85 14.81 -28.17
CA PHE A 98 -0.92 14.05 -29.42
C PHE A 98 -1.88 14.72 -30.40
N VAL A 99 -1.37 15.09 -31.57
CA VAL A 99 -2.18 15.70 -32.62
C VAL A 99 -2.86 14.62 -33.46
N MET A 100 -4.18 14.55 -33.36
CA MET A 100 -4.98 13.53 -34.00
C MET A 100 -5.58 14.05 -35.32
N GLU A 101 -5.34 13.35 -36.42
CA GLU A 101 -5.85 13.71 -37.75
C GLU A 101 -7.38 13.64 -37.82
N ASN A 102 -7.96 12.60 -37.23
CA ASN A 102 -9.38 12.26 -37.29
C ASN A 102 -10.13 12.51 -35.97
N CYS A 103 -9.69 13.50 -35.17
CA CYS A 103 -10.42 13.96 -33.98
C CYS A 103 -11.25 15.21 -34.30
N SER A 104 -12.56 15.14 -34.02
CA SER A 104 -13.52 16.24 -34.23
C SER A 104 -13.70 17.16 -33.02
N SER A 105 -12.92 16.97 -31.96
CA SER A 105 -12.98 17.83 -30.77
C SER A 105 -12.67 19.28 -31.12
N THR A 106 -13.45 20.20 -30.59
CA THR A 106 -13.27 21.67 -30.70
C THR A 106 -12.57 22.26 -29.47
N HIS A 107 -11.87 21.41 -28.72
CA HIS A 107 -11.26 21.69 -27.42
C HIS A 107 -9.99 20.84 -27.28
N PHE A 108 -9.03 21.30 -26.47
CA PHE A 108 -7.95 20.42 -26.00
C PHE A 108 -8.53 19.36 -25.07
N ILE A 109 -7.97 18.15 -25.06
CA ILE A 109 -8.30 17.11 -24.11
C ILE A 109 -7.06 16.89 -23.25
N LEU A 110 -7.20 17.16 -21.95
CA LEU A 110 -6.19 16.82 -20.96
C LEU A 110 -6.56 15.47 -20.34
N GLY A 111 -5.74 14.45 -20.60
CA GLY A 111 -5.97 13.08 -20.18
C GLY A 111 -5.31 12.74 -18.85
N ASN A 112 -5.38 11.46 -18.50
CA ASN A 112 -4.81 10.92 -17.27
C ASN A 112 -3.28 11.05 -17.17
N ASP A 113 -2.59 11.14 -18.30
CA ASP A 113 -1.17 11.48 -18.36
C ASP A 113 -0.82 12.78 -17.63
N TYR A 114 -1.72 13.77 -17.56
CA TYR A 114 -1.51 14.97 -16.76
C TYR A 114 -2.44 15.07 -15.54
N LEU A 115 -3.65 14.53 -15.61
CA LEU A 115 -4.60 14.57 -14.50
C LEU A 115 -4.15 13.70 -13.32
N ILE A 116 -3.50 12.56 -13.57
CA ILE A 116 -2.95 11.70 -12.50
C ILE A 116 -1.57 12.20 -12.07
N ILE A 117 -0.70 12.59 -13.01
CA ILE A 117 0.67 13.03 -12.71
C ILE A 117 0.68 14.32 -11.88
N GLN A 118 -0.25 15.27 -12.07
CA GLN A 118 -0.29 16.47 -11.21
C GLN A 118 -0.73 16.22 -9.77
N ILE A 119 -1.49 15.14 -9.51
CA ILE A 119 -1.78 14.71 -8.14
C ILE A 119 -0.48 14.20 -7.48
N THR A 120 0.41 13.59 -8.26
CA THR A 120 1.70 13.08 -7.78
C THR A 120 2.74 14.20 -7.55
N VAL A 121 2.84 15.20 -8.42
CA VAL A 121 3.94 16.19 -8.35
C VAL A 121 3.73 17.31 -7.31
N ASN A 122 2.48 17.68 -6.97
CA ASN A 122 2.22 18.80 -6.04
C ASN A 122 1.82 18.40 -4.61
N LYS A 123 1.76 17.10 -4.27
CA LYS A 123 1.55 16.66 -2.87
C LYS A 123 2.32 15.43 -2.40
N VAL A 124 3.00 14.67 -3.25
CA VAL A 124 3.54 13.39 -2.76
C VAL A 124 4.87 13.01 -3.42
N SER A 125 5.97 13.37 -2.76
CA SER A 125 7.18 12.56 -2.81
C SER A 125 6.81 11.11 -2.40
N PRO A 126 7.30 10.05 -3.08
CA PRO A 126 6.88 8.67 -2.83
C PRO A 126 6.97 8.22 -1.36
N VAL A 127 7.88 8.82 -0.58
CA VAL A 127 8.02 8.65 0.88
C VAL A 127 6.73 9.03 1.65
N ASN A 128 5.97 10.01 1.17
CA ASN A 128 4.78 10.54 1.86
C ASN A 128 3.52 9.71 1.56
N LEU A 129 3.48 8.92 0.48
CA LEU A 129 2.36 8.01 0.20
C LEU A 129 2.36 6.83 1.16
N GLU A 130 3.54 6.28 1.47
CA GLU A 130 3.66 5.19 2.43
C GLU A 130 3.46 5.66 3.88
N LEU A 131 3.93 6.85 4.22
CA LEU A 131 3.70 7.45 5.54
C LEU A 131 2.22 7.73 5.78
N GLU A 132 1.52 8.32 4.81
CA GLU A 132 0.07 8.57 4.93
C GLU A 132 -0.73 7.26 4.95
N LYS A 133 -0.32 6.26 4.17
CA LYS A 133 -0.90 4.92 4.26
C LYS A 133 -0.70 4.31 5.65
N PHE A 134 0.52 4.37 6.19
CA PHE A 134 0.85 3.92 7.55
C PHE A 134 0.02 4.64 8.61
N LYS A 135 -0.13 5.96 8.51
CA LYS A 135 -1.01 6.73 9.40
C LYS A 135 -2.45 6.21 9.35
N SER A 136 -3.00 6.02 8.16
CA SER A 136 -4.39 5.60 7.97
C SER A 136 -4.66 4.13 8.35
N GLU A 137 -3.69 3.24 8.17
CA GLU A 137 -3.86 1.80 8.38
C GLU A 137 -3.41 1.33 9.76
N GLN A 138 -2.36 1.94 10.34
CA GLN A 138 -1.76 1.46 11.60
C GLN A 138 -1.86 2.46 12.76
N LEU A 139 -1.86 3.77 12.49
CA LEU A 139 -1.99 4.78 13.56
C LEU A 139 -3.43 5.23 13.81
N ASN A 140 -4.38 4.86 12.96
CA ASN A 140 -5.78 5.26 13.12
C ASN A 140 -6.41 4.70 14.41
N GLU A 141 -5.94 3.53 14.87
CA GLU A 141 -6.37 2.94 16.15
C GLU A 141 -5.47 3.34 17.33
N ALA A 142 -4.40 4.09 17.08
CA ALA A 142 -3.47 4.50 18.12
C ALA A 142 -4.06 5.66 18.94
N GLU A 143 -4.00 5.54 20.27
CA GLU A 143 -4.40 6.61 21.19
C GLU A 143 -3.28 7.67 21.27
N ILE A 144 -3.20 8.54 20.26
CA ILE A 144 -2.27 9.67 20.23
C ILE A 144 -2.85 10.84 21.04
N SER A 145 -2.01 11.47 21.86
CA SER A 145 -2.44 12.58 22.72
C SER A 145 -2.93 13.78 21.91
N LEU A 146 -4.12 14.27 22.24
CA LEU A 146 -4.73 15.48 21.65
C LEU A 146 -3.99 16.79 21.98
N HIS A 147 -2.98 16.73 22.86
CA HIS A 147 -2.19 17.91 23.26
C HIS A 147 -0.98 18.16 22.37
N LEU A 148 -0.73 17.28 21.38
CA LEU A 148 0.35 17.48 20.42
C LEU A 148 -0.02 18.60 19.46
N THR A 149 0.97 19.43 19.13
CA THR A 149 0.87 20.36 18.01
C THR A 149 1.00 19.61 16.69
N ASP A 150 0.46 20.16 15.60
CA ASP A 150 0.58 19.57 14.25
C ASP A 150 2.04 19.22 13.89
N LYS A 151 2.99 20.02 14.35
CA LYS A 151 4.43 19.76 14.13
C LYS A 151 4.89 18.51 14.88
N GLN A 152 4.53 18.37 16.16
CA GLN A 152 4.91 17.24 16.98
C GLN A 152 4.24 15.94 16.53
N GLU A 153 2.99 16.02 16.09
CA GLU A 153 2.26 14.87 15.55
C GLU A 153 2.92 14.34 14.27
N ASN A 154 3.36 15.25 13.39
CA ASN A 154 4.09 14.89 12.18
C ASN A 154 5.48 14.30 12.47
N GLU A 155 6.21 14.86 13.45
CA GLU A 155 7.50 14.31 13.91
C GLU A 155 7.32 12.91 14.51
N LEU A 156 6.30 12.71 15.35
CA LEU A 156 5.98 11.41 15.95
C LEU A 156 5.60 10.38 14.88
N SER A 157 4.74 10.76 13.94
CA SER A 157 4.32 9.87 12.84
C SER A 157 5.51 9.44 11.99
N SER A 158 6.43 10.36 11.71
CA SER A 158 7.65 10.06 10.95
C SER A 158 8.55 9.09 11.73
N LEU A 159 8.77 9.34 13.02
CA LEU A 159 9.56 8.45 13.88
C LEU A 159 8.98 7.02 13.95
N LEU A 160 7.66 6.91 14.12
CA LEU A 160 6.97 5.61 14.17
C LEU A 160 7.07 4.87 12.83
N TYR A 161 6.96 5.59 11.71
CA TYR A 161 7.14 5.01 10.39
C TYR A 161 8.58 4.54 10.16
N ASP A 162 9.58 5.36 10.53
CA ASP A 162 10.99 5.00 10.39
C ASP A 162 11.34 3.73 11.18
N HIS A 163 10.72 3.56 12.35
CA HIS A 163 10.90 2.40 13.23
C HIS A 163 9.76 1.37 13.16
N ARG A 164 8.91 1.40 12.13
CA ARG A 164 7.72 0.54 12.03
C ARG A 164 8.01 -0.96 12.20
N GLY A 165 9.16 -1.43 11.72
CA GLY A 165 9.57 -2.83 11.85
C GLY A 165 9.98 -3.27 13.26
N ALA A 166 10.10 -2.35 14.21
CA ALA A 166 10.35 -2.66 15.61
C ALA A 166 9.06 -3.01 16.38
N PHE A 167 7.89 -2.72 15.80
CA PHE A 167 6.59 -2.95 16.43
C PHE A 167 5.89 -4.15 15.80
N ALA A 168 5.24 -4.96 16.64
CA ALA A 168 4.37 -6.02 16.17
C ALA A 168 3.09 -5.42 15.57
N SER A 169 2.60 -6.02 14.48
CA SER A 169 1.32 -5.65 13.87
C SER A 169 0.36 -6.84 13.86
N ASP A 170 -0.93 -6.62 13.61
CA ASP A 170 -1.90 -7.72 13.53
C ASP A 170 -1.58 -8.73 12.42
N LYS A 171 -0.94 -8.27 11.33
CA LYS A 171 -0.54 -9.12 10.21
C LYS A 171 0.78 -9.84 10.47
N GLU A 172 1.69 -9.18 11.18
CA GLU A 172 3.03 -9.68 11.51
C GLU A 172 3.26 -9.52 13.03
N PRO A 173 2.60 -10.35 13.86
CA PRO A 173 2.70 -10.24 15.31
C PRO A 173 4.02 -10.79 15.86
N LEU A 174 4.76 -11.54 15.05
CA LEU A 174 5.97 -12.26 15.44
C LEU A 174 7.14 -11.86 14.55
N GLY A 175 8.26 -11.51 15.18
CA GLY A 175 9.55 -11.41 14.50
C GLY A 175 10.23 -12.78 14.37
N ALA A 176 11.09 -12.93 13.37
CA ALA A 176 11.94 -14.10 13.19
C ALA A 176 13.40 -13.67 13.07
N ILE A 177 14.29 -14.34 13.81
CA ILE A 177 15.73 -14.15 13.70
C ILE A 177 16.27 -15.21 12.74
N ILE A 178 16.92 -14.77 11.67
CA ILE A 178 17.53 -15.65 10.66
C ILE A 178 18.98 -15.93 11.05
N GLY A 179 19.38 -17.20 10.99
CA GLY A 179 20.77 -17.62 11.20
C GLY A 179 21.19 -17.91 12.65
N HIS A 180 20.25 -17.85 13.58
CA HIS A 180 20.48 -18.16 15.01
C HIS A 180 19.52 -19.27 15.47
N GLU A 181 19.60 -20.44 14.83
CA GLU A 181 18.82 -21.61 15.23
C GLU A 181 19.27 -22.10 16.62
N VAL A 182 18.32 -22.61 17.40
CA VAL A 182 18.58 -23.09 18.76
C VAL A 182 18.60 -24.61 18.75
N ASP A 183 19.77 -25.17 19.06
CA ASP A 183 19.93 -26.62 19.25
C ASP A 183 19.48 -27.03 20.66
N ILE A 184 18.50 -27.94 20.71
CA ILE A 184 18.09 -28.59 21.96
C ILE A 184 18.91 -29.86 22.13
N ILE A 185 19.91 -29.81 23.00
CA ILE A 185 20.80 -30.94 23.30
C ILE A 185 20.14 -31.84 24.36
N LEU A 186 20.02 -33.12 24.05
CA LEU A 186 19.54 -34.14 24.99
C LEU A 186 20.72 -34.84 25.67
N ASN A 187 20.52 -35.29 26.91
CA ASN A 187 21.48 -36.07 27.69
C ASN A 187 21.37 -37.60 27.47
N ILE A 188 20.63 -38.00 26.43
CA ILE A 188 20.38 -39.38 26.04
C ILE A 188 20.55 -39.53 24.53
N GLU A 189 20.82 -40.76 24.09
CA GLU A 189 20.92 -41.13 22.69
C GLU A 189 19.76 -42.04 22.27
N ARG A 190 19.63 -42.28 20.96
CA ARG A 190 18.65 -43.22 20.41
C ARG A 190 18.98 -44.67 20.82
N PRO A 191 17.98 -45.53 21.07
CA PRO A 191 16.54 -45.25 20.99
C PRO A 191 16.02 -44.47 22.21
N TYR A 192 15.15 -43.49 21.95
CA TYR A 192 14.58 -42.66 23.01
C TYR A 192 13.60 -43.42 23.91
N PRO A 193 13.52 -43.07 25.21
CA PRO A 193 12.64 -43.74 26.16
C PRO A 193 11.16 -43.53 25.81
N PRO A 194 10.27 -44.50 26.13
CA PRO A 194 8.83 -44.39 25.86
C PRO A 194 8.17 -43.14 26.46
N LEU A 195 8.76 -42.58 27.52
CA LEU A 195 8.26 -41.35 28.15
C LEU A 195 8.30 -40.13 27.22
N LEU A 196 9.14 -40.15 26.18
CA LEU A 196 9.19 -39.11 25.14
C LEU A 196 8.17 -39.34 24.01
N ARG A 197 7.44 -40.47 23.99
CA ARG A 197 6.41 -40.79 23.00
C ARG A 197 5.02 -40.71 23.64
N ARG A 198 4.63 -39.50 24.03
CA ARG A 198 3.38 -39.29 24.76
C ARG A 198 2.20 -39.10 23.78
N PRO A 199 1.06 -39.79 24.00
CA PRO A 199 -0.13 -39.58 23.20
C PRO A 199 -0.80 -38.25 23.54
N ALA A 200 -1.62 -37.74 22.62
CA ALA A 200 -2.47 -36.58 22.88
C ALA A 200 -3.42 -36.86 24.05
N TYR A 201 -3.63 -35.86 24.91
CA TYR A 201 -4.60 -35.99 25.98
C TYR A 201 -6.04 -35.92 25.43
N PRO A 202 -6.99 -36.63 26.05
CA PRO A 202 -8.40 -36.45 25.75
C PRO A 202 -8.81 -34.99 25.97
N ALA A 203 -9.48 -34.39 24.99
CA ALA A 203 -9.96 -33.01 25.04
C ALA A 203 -11.49 -32.98 25.03
N SER A 204 -12.09 -32.14 25.87
CA SER A 204 -13.52 -31.85 25.80
C SER A 204 -13.88 -31.16 24.48
N PRO A 205 -15.14 -31.21 24.01
CA PRO A 205 -15.54 -30.55 22.75
C PRO A 205 -15.11 -29.08 22.68
N LYS A 206 -15.34 -28.34 23.77
CA LYS A 206 -14.92 -26.93 23.92
C LYS A 206 -13.41 -26.74 23.81
N SER A 207 -12.62 -27.66 24.38
CA SER A 207 -11.16 -27.57 24.32
C SER A 207 -10.63 -27.96 22.93
N ARG A 208 -11.29 -28.91 22.26
CA ARG A 208 -10.95 -29.34 20.90
C ARG A 208 -11.14 -28.20 19.90
N GLU A 209 -12.27 -27.49 19.98
CA GLU A 209 -12.55 -26.31 19.17
C GLU A 209 -11.51 -25.20 19.41
N ALA A 210 -11.21 -24.91 20.68
CA ALA A 210 -10.16 -23.93 21.01
C ALA A 210 -8.79 -24.34 20.46
N LEU A 211 -8.40 -25.62 20.55
CA LEU A 211 -7.15 -26.12 19.98
C LEU A 211 -7.11 -25.96 18.46
N GLU A 212 -8.20 -26.27 17.76
CA GLU A 212 -8.29 -26.13 16.30
C GLU A 212 -8.06 -24.68 15.86
N ILE A 213 -8.62 -23.70 16.60
CA ILE A 213 -8.40 -22.27 16.36
C ILE A 213 -6.91 -21.92 16.54
N HIS A 214 -6.32 -22.24 17.69
CA HIS A 214 -4.91 -21.92 17.98
C HIS A 214 -3.94 -22.61 17.00
N ILE A 215 -4.19 -23.87 16.64
CA ILE A 215 -3.36 -24.60 15.67
C ILE A 215 -3.43 -23.93 14.30
N LYS A 216 -4.62 -23.51 13.87
CA LYS A 216 -4.78 -22.81 12.59
C LYS A 216 -4.02 -21.49 12.58
N GLU A 217 -4.17 -20.67 13.62
CA GLU A 217 -3.45 -19.40 13.75
C GLU A 217 -1.92 -19.60 13.68
N LEU A 218 -1.38 -20.59 14.40
CA LEU A 218 0.06 -20.88 14.38
C LEU A 218 0.55 -21.46 13.04
N LEU A 219 -0.30 -22.17 12.30
CA LEU A 219 0.00 -22.62 10.94
C LEU A 219 0.03 -21.44 9.97
N ASP A 220 -0.97 -20.55 10.07
CA ASP A 220 -1.08 -19.35 9.21
C ASP A 220 0.10 -18.39 9.46
N LEU A 221 0.57 -18.29 10.70
CA LEU A 221 1.77 -17.54 11.08
C LEU A 221 3.10 -18.26 10.76
N GLY A 222 3.06 -19.51 10.29
CA GLY A 222 4.26 -20.29 9.98
C GLY A 222 5.10 -20.71 11.19
N VAL A 223 4.56 -20.61 12.42
CA VAL A 223 5.24 -20.99 13.66
C VAL A 223 5.32 -22.52 13.82
N ILE A 224 4.28 -23.21 13.37
CA ILE A 224 4.23 -24.68 13.35
C ILE A 224 3.98 -25.17 11.93
N ARG A 225 4.31 -26.44 11.68
CA ARG A 225 4.02 -27.11 10.41
C ARG A 225 3.49 -28.51 10.63
N LYS A 226 2.82 -29.04 9.61
CA LYS A 226 2.50 -30.47 9.57
C LYS A 226 3.79 -31.26 9.35
N VAL A 227 3.87 -32.41 10.02
CA VAL A 227 4.93 -33.40 9.79
C VAL A 227 4.71 -34.06 8.43
N GLY A 228 5.74 -34.12 7.59
CA GLY A 228 5.69 -34.76 6.28
C GLY A 228 5.55 -36.28 6.37
N HIS A 229 4.99 -36.92 5.34
CA HIS A 229 4.72 -38.37 5.35
C HIS A 229 6.00 -39.23 5.45
N ASN A 230 7.15 -38.66 5.08
CA ASN A 230 8.44 -39.33 5.13
C ASN A 230 9.26 -38.99 6.39
N GLU A 231 8.72 -38.18 7.30
CA GLU A 231 9.42 -37.76 8.52
C GLU A 231 9.04 -38.70 9.67
N GLU A 232 10.03 -39.36 10.25
CA GLU A 232 9.83 -40.18 11.44
C GLU A 232 9.81 -39.29 12.69
N VAL A 233 8.76 -39.40 13.49
CA VAL A 233 8.60 -38.64 14.74
C VAL A 233 8.85 -39.55 15.93
N GLU A 234 10.01 -39.40 16.56
CA GLU A 234 10.38 -40.23 17.70
C GLU A 234 10.04 -39.59 19.06
N ILE A 235 9.76 -38.28 19.08
CA ILE A 235 9.43 -37.50 20.27
C ILE A 235 8.09 -36.80 20.04
N THR A 236 7.14 -37.00 20.95
CA THR A 236 5.82 -36.36 20.94
C THR A 236 5.47 -35.81 22.32
N THR A 237 5.01 -34.56 22.35
CA THR A 237 4.56 -33.88 23.56
C THR A 237 3.08 -33.51 23.43
N PRO A 238 2.22 -33.85 24.40
CA PRO A 238 0.82 -33.49 24.34
C PRO A 238 0.63 -32.00 24.65
N VAL A 239 -0.50 -31.49 24.21
CA VAL A 239 -0.91 -30.10 24.39
C VAL A 239 -2.24 -30.07 25.13
N ILE A 240 -2.42 -29.07 25.99
CA ILE A 240 -3.65 -28.80 26.73
C ILE A 240 -4.13 -27.37 26.47
N VAL A 241 -5.38 -27.10 26.83
CA VAL A 241 -5.93 -25.75 26.84
C VAL A 241 -6.08 -25.26 28.27
N ALA A 242 -5.44 -24.13 28.59
CA ALA A 242 -5.65 -23.41 29.84
C ALA A 242 -6.63 -22.25 29.61
N TRP A 243 -7.63 -22.12 30.49
CA TRP A 243 -8.63 -21.05 30.41
C TRP A 243 -8.41 -20.02 31.51
N HIS A 244 -8.43 -18.74 31.15
CA HIS A 244 -8.38 -17.65 32.13
C HIS A 244 -9.16 -16.43 31.60
N ASN A 245 -10.07 -15.90 32.42
CA ASN A 245 -10.94 -14.77 32.08
C ASN A 245 -11.65 -14.94 30.72
N GLY A 246 -12.16 -16.14 30.45
CA GLY A 246 -12.86 -16.46 29.20
C GLY A 246 -11.95 -16.70 27.98
N LYS A 247 -10.65 -16.40 28.06
CA LYS A 247 -9.68 -16.63 26.99
C LYS A 247 -8.99 -18.00 27.13
N SER A 248 -8.83 -18.71 26.03
CA SER A 248 -8.09 -19.97 25.96
C SER A 248 -6.63 -19.75 25.57
N ARG A 249 -5.73 -20.60 26.05
CA ARG A 249 -4.32 -20.66 25.64
C ARG A 249 -3.91 -22.09 25.40
N MET A 250 -3.21 -22.33 24.30
CA MET A 250 -2.58 -23.61 24.00
C MET A 250 -1.27 -23.76 24.80
N VAL A 251 -1.09 -24.87 25.52
CA VAL A 251 0.07 -25.10 26.39
C VAL A 251 0.65 -26.50 26.14
N GLY A 252 1.94 -26.58 25.79
CA GLY A 252 2.66 -27.85 25.63
C GLY A 252 3.16 -28.40 26.97
N ASP A 253 2.99 -29.71 27.18
CA ASP A 253 3.46 -30.41 28.39
C ASP A 253 4.89 -30.96 28.21
N PHE A 254 5.88 -30.08 28.23
CA PHE A 254 7.29 -30.43 28.00
C PHE A 254 7.98 -31.06 29.21
N ARG A 255 7.28 -31.41 30.29
CA ARG A 255 7.92 -31.93 31.52
C ARG A 255 8.79 -33.15 31.27
N ALA A 256 8.30 -34.10 30.46
CA ALA A 256 9.05 -35.29 30.09
C ALA A 256 10.26 -34.97 29.20
N LEU A 257 10.16 -34.00 28.30
CA LEU A 257 11.28 -33.56 27.48
C LEU A 257 12.36 -32.90 28.34
N ASN A 258 11.95 -32.00 29.22
CA ASN A 258 12.83 -31.23 30.09
C ASN A 258 13.69 -32.10 31.02
N THR A 259 13.26 -33.32 31.39
CA THR A 259 14.09 -34.24 32.19
C THR A 259 15.30 -34.78 31.42
N TYR A 260 15.24 -34.74 30.09
CA TYR A 260 16.30 -35.22 29.21
C TYR A 260 17.03 -34.08 28.49
N THR A 261 16.61 -32.83 28.65
CA THR A 261 17.29 -31.66 28.07
C THR A 261 18.47 -31.25 28.94
N VAL A 262 19.63 -30.99 28.33
CA VAL A 262 20.80 -30.43 29.01
C VAL A 262 20.51 -28.96 29.36
N PRO A 263 20.61 -28.54 30.64
CA PRO A 263 20.35 -27.15 31.02
C PRO A 263 21.45 -26.22 30.50
N ASP A 264 21.07 -24.97 30.20
CA ASP A 264 22.03 -23.93 29.84
C ASP A 264 22.95 -23.60 31.02
N ARG A 265 24.24 -23.43 30.73
CA ARG A 265 25.28 -23.10 31.71
C ARG A 265 25.24 -21.63 32.13
N TYR A 266 24.66 -20.75 31.31
CA TYR A 266 24.61 -19.32 31.57
C TYR A 266 23.15 -18.84 31.69
N PRO A 267 22.49 -19.13 32.82
CA PRO A 267 21.12 -18.68 33.03
C PRO A 267 21.04 -17.14 33.04
N ILE A 268 19.87 -16.63 32.67
CA ILE A 268 19.58 -15.19 32.69
C ILE A 268 19.94 -14.62 34.08
N PRO A 269 20.69 -13.50 34.14
CA PRO A 269 21.04 -12.87 35.41
C PRO A 269 19.80 -12.57 36.24
N LYS A 270 19.89 -12.75 37.56
CA LYS A 270 18.86 -12.25 38.48
C LYS A 270 18.97 -10.74 38.53
N ILE A 271 17.95 -10.06 38.02
CA ILE A 271 17.77 -8.60 38.07
C ILE A 271 16.95 -8.25 39.31
#